data_AF-A0A944GVH7-F1
#
_entry.id   AF-A0A944GVH7-F1
#
_cell.length_a   1.000
_cell.length_b   1.000
_cell.length_c   1.000
_cell.angle_alpha   90.00
_cell.angle_beta   90.00
_cell.angle_gamma   90.00
#
_symmetry.space_group_name_H-M   'P 1'
#
loop_
_entity.id
_entity.type
_entity.pdbx_description
1 polymer ?
#
loop_
_entity_poly.entity_id
_entity_poly.type
_entity_poly.pdbx_seq_one_letter_code
_entity_poly.pdbx_strand_id
1 'polypeptide(L)'
;MHCGLAIETGLIQKKFGAKLYLLDGAREEGSQNENTRLVSFGTADTMGFYLTESELRTEWDSRSLQYEFVNARDIHLDPSLKFDVIYSGKSCGFHYPLSTYKDLLYRHSDENTLLIFDLRKGADQGDIAFKIKDVIIDEGKSHTCVLQLL
;
A
#
# COMPACT_ATOMS: atom_id res chain seq x y z
N MET A 1 -0.48 -2.29 -0.48
CA MET A 1 0.33 -1.23 -1.10
C MET A 1 1.33 -0.71 -0.09
N HIS A 2 2.60 -0.64 -0.51
CA HIS A 2 3.79 -0.39 0.31
C HIS A 2 3.77 -1.26 1.55
N CYS A 3 3.81 -2.56 1.30
CA CYS A 3 3.54 -3.60 2.29
C CYS A 3 4.66 -3.80 3.32
N GLY A 4 5.86 -3.26 3.10
CA GLY A 4 7.07 -3.56 3.85
C GLY A 4 7.23 -5.05 4.04
N LEU A 5 7.33 -5.47 5.30
CA LEU A 5 7.41 -6.88 5.66
C LEU A 5 6.11 -7.67 5.41
N ALA A 6 5.01 -7.05 4.97
CA ALA A 6 3.77 -7.73 4.60
C ALA A 6 3.16 -8.61 5.71
N ILE A 7 3.31 -8.19 6.98
CA ILE A 7 2.89 -8.98 8.14
C ILE A 7 1.37 -9.19 8.13
N GLU A 8 0.60 -8.12 8.02
CA GLU A 8 -0.86 -8.15 8.03
C GLU A 8 -1.42 -8.91 6.82
N THR A 9 -0.87 -8.68 5.63
CA THR A 9 -1.27 -9.38 4.41
C THR A 9 -0.94 -10.87 4.46
N GLY A 10 0.18 -11.25 5.11
CA GLY A 10 0.50 -12.66 5.36
C GLY A 10 -0.51 -13.35 6.27
N LEU A 11 -1.01 -12.64 7.30
CA LEU A 11 -2.09 -13.15 8.16
C LEU A 11 -3.39 -13.32 7.38
N ILE A 12 -3.73 -12.38 6.49
CA ILE A 12 -4.89 -12.45 5.61
C ILE A 12 -4.79 -13.68 4.69
N GLN A 13 -3.66 -13.88 4.01
CA GLN A 13 -3.45 -15.06 3.17
C GLN A 13 -3.59 -16.36 3.97
N LYS A 14 -2.95 -16.45 5.14
CA LYS A 14 -3.04 -17.67 5.97
C LYS A 14 -4.47 -17.97 6.42
N LYS A 15 -5.25 -16.93 6.73
CA LYS A 15 -6.62 -17.09 7.21
C LYS A 15 -7.63 -17.39 6.09
N PHE A 16 -7.46 -16.78 4.93
CA PHE A 16 -8.46 -16.77 3.86
C PHE A 16 -8.00 -17.45 2.56
N GLY A 17 -6.76 -17.92 2.48
CA GLY A 17 -6.20 -18.48 1.25
C GLY A 17 -6.00 -17.44 0.13
N ALA A 18 -5.88 -16.17 0.48
CA ALA A 18 -5.84 -15.08 -0.49
C ALA A 18 -4.59 -15.14 -1.38
N LYS A 19 -4.74 -14.88 -2.68
CA LYS A 19 -3.61 -14.58 -3.57
C LYS A 19 -3.10 -13.17 -3.28
N LEU A 20 -1.80 -13.02 -3.05
CA LEU A 20 -1.22 -11.74 -2.70
C LEU A 20 -0.53 -11.08 -3.90
N TYR A 21 -0.75 -9.78 -4.05
CA TYR A 21 0.05 -8.89 -4.88
C TYR A 21 0.68 -7.85 -3.96
N LEU A 22 2.00 -7.94 -3.79
CA LEU A 22 2.76 -7.13 -2.85
C LEU A 22 3.42 -5.97 -3.61
N LEU A 23 2.76 -4.82 -3.59
CA LEU A 23 3.29 -3.59 -4.13
C LEU A 23 4.20 -2.93 -3.10
N ASP A 24 5.48 -2.76 -3.41
CA ASP A 24 6.42 -1.96 -2.64
C ASP A 24 7.54 -1.45 -3.54
N GLY A 25 8.25 -0.40 -3.10
CA GLY A 25 9.52 -0.06 -3.72
C GLY A 25 10.67 -0.68 -2.96
N ALA A 26 11.78 -0.83 -3.66
CA ALA A 26 13.02 -1.34 -3.12
C ALA A 26 14.08 -0.24 -3.14
N ARG A 27 14.84 -0.12 -2.05
CA ARG A 27 16.11 0.60 -2.11
C ARG A 27 17.05 -0.15 -3.07
N GLU A 28 17.87 0.56 -3.82
CA GLU A 28 18.87 -0.10 -4.66
C GLU A 28 19.91 -0.80 -3.81
N GLU A 29 20.41 -1.94 -4.31
CA GLU A 29 21.41 -2.74 -3.60
C GLU A 29 22.73 -1.96 -3.50
N GLY A 30 23.30 -1.87 -2.31
CA GLY A 30 24.55 -1.14 -2.07
C GLY A 30 24.45 0.39 -2.13
N SER A 31 23.25 0.98 -2.33
CA SER A 31 23.06 2.44 -2.26
C SER A 31 22.61 2.90 -0.87
N GLN A 32 22.98 4.12 -0.50
CA GLN A 32 22.29 4.80 0.60
C GLN A 32 20.90 5.24 0.12
N ASN A 33 19.94 5.29 1.05
CA ASN A 33 18.59 5.73 0.71
C ASN A 33 18.66 7.17 0.19
N GLU A 34 18.44 7.35 -1.12
CA GLU A 34 18.49 8.67 -1.76
C GLU A 34 17.41 9.59 -1.18
N ASN A 35 16.32 8.99 -0.71
CA ASN A 35 15.21 9.67 -0.07
C ASN A 35 15.34 9.63 1.45
N THR A 36 15.34 10.82 2.07
CA THR A 36 15.50 10.98 3.52
C THR A 36 14.18 11.04 4.28
N ARG A 37 13.04 11.14 3.59
CA ARG A 37 11.72 11.22 4.23
C ARG A 37 11.22 9.84 4.59
N LEU A 38 11.19 9.57 5.89
CA LEU A 38 10.80 8.27 6.44
C LEU A 38 9.40 8.28 7.08
N VAL A 39 9.03 9.35 7.79
CA VAL A 39 7.84 9.34 8.67
C VAL A 39 6.89 10.52 8.54
N SER A 40 7.33 11.65 7.97
CA SER A 40 6.47 12.82 7.75
C SER A 40 5.54 12.61 6.55
N PHE A 41 4.50 13.43 6.42
CA PHE A 41 3.65 13.45 5.23
C PHE A 41 4.30 14.29 4.12
N GLY A 42 4.09 13.93 2.86
CA GLY A 42 4.73 14.56 1.71
C GLY A 42 4.45 13.78 0.42
N THR A 43 5.10 14.15 -0.68
CA THR A 43 4.90 13.51 -2.00
C THR A 43 5.64 12.17 -2.12
N ALA A 44 5.08 11.22 -2.87
CA ALA A 44 5.61 9.85 -2.91
C ALA A 44 7.04 9.74 -3.45
N ASP A 45 7.45 10.63 -4.36
CA ASP A 45 8.80 10.71 -4.93
C ASP A 45 9.90 10.96 -3.89
N THR A 46 9.56 11.60 -2.77
CA THR A 46 10.51 11.87 -1.67
C THR A 46 10.52 10.78 -0.59
N MET A 47 9.64 9.78 -0.68
CA MET A 47 9.52 8.72 0.32
C MET A 47 10.68 7.71 0.20
N GLY A 48 11.34 7.40 1.31
CA GLY A 48 12.41 6.41 1.36
C GLY A 48 11.90 4.97 1.39
N PHE A 49 12.56 4.08 0.66
CA PHE A 49 12.37 2.63 0.79
C PHE A 49 13.38 2.07 1.79
N TYR A 50 12.91 1.27 2.75
CA TYR A 50 13.73 0.82 3.87
C TYR A 50 14.60 -0.39 3.55
N LEU A 51 14.07 -1.28 2.71
CA LEU A 51 14.63 -2.58 2.40
C LEU A 51 14.93 -2.66 0.90
N THR A 52 15.92 -3.46 0.53
CA THR A 52 16.11 -3.86 -0.86
C THR A 52 15.09 -4.93 -1.25
N GLU A 53 14.93 -5.15 -2.56
CA GLU A 53 14.01 -6.18 -3.05
C GLU A 53 14.42 -7.58 -2.55
N SER A 54 15.73 -7.84 -2.47
CA SER A 54 16.26 -9.11 -1.96
C SER A 54 15.89 -9.33 -0.49
N GLU A 55 15.99 -8.29 0.34
CA GLU A 55 15.60 -8.34 1.75
C GLU A 55 14.09 -8.60 1.89
N LEU A 56 13.26 -7.88 1.13
CA LEU A 56 11.80 -8.07 1.12
C LEU A 56 11.40 -9.50 0.74
N ARG A 57 11.96 -10.01 -0.36
CA ARG A 57 11.67 -11.37 -0.84
C ARG A 57 12.14 -12.44 0.15
N THR A 58 13.35 -12.30 0.70
CA THR A 58 13.86 -13.21 1.73
C THR A 58 12.90 -13.29 2.92
N GLU A 59 12.37 -12.15 3.36
CA GLU A 59 11.41 -12.09 4.44
C GLU A 59 10.06 -12.71 4.08
N TRP A 60 9.55 -12.53 2.86
CA TRP A 60 8.29 -13.12 2.44
C TRP A 60 8.40 -14.64 2.20
N ASP A 61 9.50 -15.09 1.60
CA ASP A 61 9.79 -16.49 1.28
C ASP A 61 10.04 -17.31 2.57
N SER A 62 10.72 -16.73 3.57
CA SER A 62 10.96 -17.40 4.86
C SER A 62 9.66 -17.71 5.62
N ARG A 63 8.59 -16.96 5.32
CA ARG A 63 7.23 -17.18 5.84
C ARG A 63 6.34 -17.95 4.87
N SER A 64 6.90 -18.44 3.77
CA SER A 64 6.22 -19.22 2.73
C SER A 64 5.01 -18.49 2.12
N LEU A 65 5.07 -17.15 2.04
CA LEU A 65 4.01 -16.38 1.39
C LEU A 65 3.93 -16.74 -0.09
N GLN A 66 2.72 -16.84 -0.63
CA GLN A 66 2.48 -16.97 -2.07
C GLN A 66 2.12 -15.60 -2.62
N TYR A 67 3.02 -14.98 -3.37
CA TYR A 67 2.86 -13.58 -3.79
C TYR A 67 3.38 -13.32 -5.21
N GLU A 68 2.82 -12.29 -5.82
CA GLU A 68 3.39 -11.58 -6.97
C GLU A 68 3.99 -10.27 -6.45
N PHE A 69 5.28 -10.03 -6.66
CA PHE A 69 5.90 -8.76 -6.31
C PHE A 69 5.63 -7.71 -7.39
N VAL A 70 5.21 -6.52 -6.98
CA VAL A 70 4.92 -5.40 -7.87
C VAL A 70 5.83 -4.24 -7.48
N ASN A 71 6.81 -3.93 -8.32
CA ASN A 71 7.74 -2.84 -8.06
C ASN A 71 7.03 -1.48 -8.15
N ALA A 72 6.99 -0.72 -7.05
CA ALA A 72 6.32 0.57 -7.00
C ALA A 72 6.96 1.65 -7.90
N ARG A 73 8.21 1.46 -8.36
CA ARG A 73 8.88 2.34 -9.33
C ARG A 73 8.51 2.04 -10.77
N ASP A 74 8.07 0.81 -11.07
CA ASP A 74 7.72 0.37 -12.41
C ASP A 74 6.62 -0.69 -12.32
N ILE A 75 5.37 -0.20 -12.17
CA ILE A 75 4.22 -1.04 -11.85
C ILE A 75 3.71 -1.72 -13.11
N HIS A 76 3.99 -3.02 -13.23
CA HIS A 76 3.45 -3.89 -14.27
C HIS A 76 2.40 -4.84 -13.68
N LEU A 77 1.15 -4.62 -14.06
CA LEU A 77 0.03 -5.49 -13.75
C LEU A 77 -0.84 -5.68 -14.99
N ASP A 78 -1.43 -6.86 -15.14
CA ASP A 78 -2.44 -7.11 -16.17
C ASP A 78 -3.61 -6.14 -15.97
N PRO A 79 -3.95 -5.28 -16.95
CA PRO A 79 -5.04 -4.31 -16.84
C PRO A 79 -6.42 -4.93 -16.56
N SER A 80 -6.61 -6.22 -16.86
CA SER A 80 -7.85 -6.96 -16.60
C SER A 80 -7.95 -7.48 -15.16
N LEU A 81 -6.84 -7.49 -14.41
CA LEU A 81 -6.82 -7.93 -13.02
C LEU A 81 -7.64 -7.00 -12.13
N LYS A 82 -8.55 -7.57 -11.35
CA LYS A 82 -9.31 -6.88 -10.29
C LYS A 82 -8.99 -7.49 -8.94
N PHE A 83 -9.00 -6.65 -7.91
CA PHE A 83 -8.75 -7.07 -6.53
C PHE A 83 -10.04 -7.05 -5.72
N ASP A 84 -10.28 -8.09 -4.93
CA ASP A 84 -11.37 -8.09 -3.94
C ASP A 84 -11.08 -7.10 -2.79
N VAL A 85 -9.80 -6.98 -2.41
CA VAL A 85 -9.35 -6.10 -1.33
C VAL A 85 -8.06 -5.40 -1.73
N ILE A 86 -8.02 -4.08 -1.59
CA ILE A 86 -6.79 -3.28 -1.67
C ILE A 86 -6.55 -2.64 -0.31
N TYR A 87 -5.40 -2.98 0.29
CA TYR A 87 -5.02 -2.55 1.63
C TYR A 87 -3.75 -1.70 1.62
N SER A 88 -3.73 -0.59 2.36
CA SER A 88 -2.51 0.15 2.69
C SER A 88 -2.48 0.55 4.17
N GLY A 89 -1.67 -0.16 4.95
CA GLY A 89 -1.43 0.15 6.36
C GLY A 89 -0.27 1.13 6.50
N LYS A 90 -0.49 2.23 7.23
CA LYS A 90 0.47 3.31 7.54
C LYS A 90 1.41 3.70 6.39
N SER A 91 0.92 3.73 5.15
CA SER A 91 1.71 4.13 3.99
C SER A 91 0.96 5.07 3.05
N CYS A 92 0.30 4.58 2.00
CA CYS A 92 -0.51 5.43 1.13
C CYS A 92 -1.72 5.97 1.91
N GLY A 93 -1.94 7.29 1.90
CA GLY A 93 -2.89 7.98 2.77
C GLY A 93 -2.31 8.42 4.12
N PHE A 94 -1.18 7.84 4.56
CA PHE A 94 -0.54 8.17 5.84
C PHE A 94 0.77 8.95 5.70
N HIS A 95 1.63 8.53 4.77
CA HIS A 95 2.89 9.18 4.45
C HIS A 95 2.79 10.02 3.18
N TYR A 96 1.88 9.72 2.26
CA TYR A 96 1.71 10.47 1.03
C TYR A 96 0.25 10.36 0.53
N PRO A 97 -0.21 11.25 -0.38
CA PRO A 97 -1.61 11.30 -0.80
C PRO A 97 -2.11 10.01 -1.47
N LEU A 98 -3.39 9.68 -1.28
CA LEU A 98 -4.06 8.54 -1.92
C LEU A 98 -4.03 8.63 -3.46
N SER A 99 -4.13 9.87 -3.96
CA SER A 99 -4.07 10.25 -5.37
C SER A 99 -2.79 9.78 -6.06
N THR A 100 -1.73 9.49 -5.31
CA THR A 100 -0.49 8.89 -5.84
C THR A 100 -0.78 7.62 -6.64
N TYR A 101 -1.73 6.81 -6.18
CA TYR A 101 -2.11 5.55 -6.83
C TYR A 101 -3.50 5.60 -7.43
N LYS A 102 -4.04 6.80 -7.69
CA LYS A 102 -5.42 6.97 -8.19
C LYS A 102 -5.70 6.05 -9.38
N ASP A 103 -4.95 6.22 -10.46
CA ASP A 103 -5.21 5.51 -11.71
C ASP A 103 -5.03 4.00 -11.58
N LEU A 104 -4.09 3.57 -10.73
CA LEU A 104 -3.90 2.16 -10.38
C LEU A 104 -5.14 1.61 -9.66
N LEU A 105 -5.64 2.35 -8.67
CA LEU A 105 -6.81 1.97 -7.88
C LEU A 105 -8.07 1.93 -8.77
N TYR A 106 -8.32 2.92 -9.63
CA TYR A 106 -9.45 2.85 -10.59
C TYR A 106 -9.30 1.67 -11.55
N ARG A 107 -8.09 1.42 -12.06
CA ARG A 107 -7.87 0.33 -13.04
C ARG A 107 -8.11 -1.05 -12.43
N HIS A 108 -7.73 -1.27 -11.17
CA HIS A 108 -7.78 -2.60 -10.55
C HIS A 108 -8.87 -2.77 -9.49
N SER A 109 -9.83 -1.84 -9.44
CA SER A 109 -11.04 -1.95 -8.62
C SER A 109 -12.30 -2.11 -9.48
N ASP A 110 -13.35 -2.67 -8.88
CA ASP A 110 -14.74 -2.66 -9.36
C ASP A 110 -15.69 -2.33 -8.20
N GLU A 111 -17.01 -2.46 -8.41
CA GLU A 111 -18.02 -2.16 -7.38
C GLU A 111 -17.97 -3.05 -6.13
N ASN A 112 -17.29 -4.20 -6.20
CA ASN A 112 -17.14 -5.16 -5.11
C ASN A 112 -15.77 -5.04 -4.41
N THR A 113 -14.83 -4.29 -4.98
CA THR A 113 -13.52 -4.06 -4.37
C THR A 113 -13.63 -3.28 -3.05
N LEU A 114 -13.06 -3.84 -1.99
CA LEU A 114 -12.94 -3.20 -0.69
C LEU A 114 -11.59 -2.47 -0.55
N LEU A 115 -11.65 -1.15 -0.38
CA LEU A 115 -10.47 -0.31 -0.16
C LEU A 115 -10.30 -0.02 1.33
N ILE A 116 -9.23 -0.54 1.95
CA ILE A 116 -8.94 -0.33 3.38
C ILE A 116 -7.61 0.40 3.54
N PHE A 117 -7.64 1.60 4.11
CA PHE A 117 -6.47 2.48 4.17
C PHE A 117 -6.34 3.14 5.53
N ASP A 118 -5.10 3.24 6.02
CA ASP A 118 -4.78 4.13 7.13
C ASP A 118 -4.56 5.55 6.60
N LEU A 119 -5.45 6.46 7.00
CA LEU A 119 -5.35 7.88 6.67
C LEU A 119 -4.74 8.65 7.83
N ARG A 120 -3.76 9.50 7.56
CA ARG A 120 -3.21 10.39 8.58
C ARG A 120 -4.20 11.50 8.90
N LYS A 121 -4.46 11.72 10.19
CA LYS A 121 -5.31 12.81 10.68
C LYS A 121 -4.77 14.17 10.22
N GLY A 122 -5.62 14.98 9.61
CA GLY A 122 -5.27 16.30 9.09
C GLY A 122 -4.60 16.28 7.72
N ALA A 123 -4.34 15.10 7.14
CA ALA A 123 -3.90 14.94 5.75
C ALA A 123 -5.02 14.36 4.84
N ASP A 124 -6.17 14.06 5.43
CA ASP A 124 -7.36 13.46 4.85
C ASP A 124 -8.22 14.43 4.03
N GLN A 125 -7.98 15.75 4.14
CA GLN A 125 -8.91 16.78 3.63
C GLN A 125 -8.68 17.22 2.17
N GLY A 126 -7.81 16.55 1.41
CA GLY A 126 -7.36 17.05 0.10
C GLY A 126 -7.63 16.15 -1.11
N ASP A 127 -8.05 14.90 -0.92
CA ASP A 127 -8.08 13.92 -2.00
C ASP A 127 -9.50 13.72 -2.56
N ILE A 128 -9.87 14.57 -3.53
CA ILE A 128 -11.21 14.60 -4.15
C ILE A 128 -11.58 13.33 -4.92
N ALA A 129 -10.65 12.40 -5.10
CA ALA A 129 -10.88 11.14 -5.80
C ALA A 129 -11.48 10.05 -4.90
N PHE A 130 -11.54 10.29 -3.58
CA PHE A 130 -11.97 9.29 -2.62
C PHE A 130 -12.98 9.87 -1.63
N LYS A 131 -13.92 9.03 -1.23
CA LYS A 131 -14.82 9.28 -0.11
C LYS A 131 -14.59 8.25 0.98
N ILE A 132 -14.53 8.71 2.23
CA ILE A 132 -14.57 7.83 3.39
C ILE A 132 -16.00 7.28 3.52
N LYS A 133 -16.15 5.97 3.36
CA LYS A 133 -17.42 5.25 3.52
C LYS A 133 -17.65 4.86 4.97
N ASP A 134 -16.59 4.43 5.65
CA ASP A 134 -16.63 4.01 7.05
C ASP A 134 -15.27 4.21 7.74
N VAL A 135 -15.27 4.32 9.06
CA VAL A 135 -14.07 4.37 9.91
C VAL A 135 -14.07 3.14 10.81
N ILE A 136 -13.14 2.21 10.55
CA ILE A 136 -13.03 0.94 11.28
C ILE A 136 -12.31 1.13 12.61
N ILE A 137 -11.23 1.91 12.59
CA ILE A 137 -10.37 2.17 13.76
C ILE A 137 -10.01 3.64 13.77
N ASP A 138 -10.11 4.26 14.94
CA ASP A 138 -9.67 5.63 15.20
C ASP A 138 -8.65 5.62 16.34
N GLU A 139 -7.36 5.76 16.01
CA GLU A 139 -6.28 5.73 17.00
C GLU A 139 -5.11 6.66 16.67
N GLY A 140 -4.59 7.32 17.70
CA GLY A 140 -3.38 8.14 17.60
C GLY A 140 -3.44 9.16 16.46
N LYS A 141 -2.55 8.99 15.48
CA LYS A 141 -2.35 9.90 14.33
C LYS A 141 -3.07 9.44 13.05
N SER A 142 -3.83 8.36 13.07
CA SER A 142 -4.51 7.83 11.88
C SER A 142 -5.93 7.35 12.14
N HIS A 143 -6.69 7.22 11.06
CA HIS A 143 -7.93 6.46 11.01
C HIS A 143 -7.76 5.33 9.98
N THR A 144 -8.10 4.10 10.34
CA THR A 144 -8.27 3.02 9.35
C THR A 144 -9.67 3.13 8.78
N CYS A 145 -9.75 3.41 7.48
CA CYS A 145 -10.99 3.74 6.80
C CYS A 145 -11.31 2.72 5.70
N VAL A 146 -12.62 2.50 5.47
CA VAL A 146 -13.11 1.97 4.21
C VAL A 146 -13.32 3.14 3.24
N LEU A 147 -12.71 3.07 2.07
CA LEU A 147 -12.80 4.09 1.04
C LEU A 147 -13.72 3.68 -0.11
N GLN A 148 -14.22 4.68 -0.81
CA GLN A 148 -14.93 4.55 -2.08
C GLN A 148 -14.29 5.51 -3.10
N LEU A 149 -14.02 5.01 -4.31
CA LEU A 149 -13.59 5.82 -5.45
C LEU A 149 -14.77 6.68 -5.96
N LEU A 150 -14.49 7.92 -6.38
CA LEU A 150 -15.50 8.90 -6.83
C LEU A 150 -15.63 9.06 -8.34
#